data_AF-A0A963K3J8-F1
#
_entry.id   AF-A0A963K3J8-F1
#
_cell.length_a   1.000
_cell.length_b   1.000
_cell.length_c   1.000
_cell.angle_alpha   90.00
_cell.angle_beta   90.00
_cell.angle_gamma   90.00
#
_symmetry.space_group_name_H-M   'P 1'
#
loop_
_entity.id
_entity.type
_entity.pdbx_description
1 polymer ?
#
loop_
_entity_poly.entity_id
_entity_poly.type
_entity_poly.pdbx_seq_one_letter_code
_entity_poly.pdbx_strand_id
1 'polypeptide(L)' 'MRYLLDTKILSDLLRHPSGTVAERIGSVGVEAVCTSIVVAAELRYGAVHKGSPRLVSSRR' A
#
# COMPACT_ATOMS: atom_id res chain seq x y z
N MET A 1 12.48 -2.17 -11.08
CA MET A 1 11.09 -2.65 -10.91
C MET A 1 10.96 -4.08 -11.40
N ARG A 2 10.54 -5.01 -10.53
CA ARG A 2 10.41 -6.45 -10.82
C ARG A 2 8.99 -6.98 -10.60
N TYR A 3 8.22 -6.37 -9.69
CA TYR A 3 6.87 -6.79 -9.34
C TYR A 3 5.89 -5.62 -9.44
N LEU A 4 4.73 -5.86 -10.05
CA LEU A 4 3.60 -4.92 -10.09
C LEU A 4 2.49 -5.45 -9.17
N LEU A 5 2.18 -4.71 -8.11
CA LEU A 5 1.16 -5.09 -7.13
C LEU A 5 -0.22 -4.57 -7.58
N ASP A 6 -1.21 -5.45 -7.50
CA ASP A 6 -2.60 -5.12 -7.81
C ASP A 6 -3.33 -4.51 -6.60
N THR A 7 -4.56 -4.08 -6.83
CA THR A 7 -5.41 -3.49 -5.79
C THR A 7 -5.71 -4.47 -4.65
N LYS A 8 -5.79 -5.78 -4.92
CA LYS A 8 -6.11 -6.77 -3.87
C LYS A 8 -4.94 -6.95 -2.90
N ILE A 9 -3.72 -7.10 -3.42
CA ILE A 9 -2.49 -7.18 -2.62
C ILE A 9 -2.33 -5.93 -1.77
N LEU A 10 -2.51 -4.75 -2.36
CA LEU A 10 -2.41 -3.48 -1.62
C LEU A 10 -3.54 -3.31 -0.60
N SER A 11 -4.75 -3.75 -0.93
CA SER A 11 -5.88 -3.72 0.02
C SER A 11 -5.65 -4.67 1.19
N ASP A 12 -5.03 -5.83 0.97
CA ASP A 12 -4.63 -6.74 2.05
C ASP A 12 -3.55 -6.11 2.93
N LEU A 13 -2.51 -5.54 2.32
CA LEU A 13 -1.43 -4.83 3.03
C LEU A 13 -1.97 -3.70 3.92
N LEU A 14 -2.97 -2.95 3.46
CA LEU A 14 -3.57 -1.88 4.26
C LEU A 14 -4.36 -2.41 5.47
N ARG A 15 -4.96 -3.60 5.38
CA ARG A 15 -5.67 -4.24 6.50
C ARG A 15 -4.71 -4.95 7.44
N HIS A 16 -3.64 -5.53 6.90
CA HIS A 16 -2.64 -6.32 7.60
C HIS A 16 -1.23 -5.75 7.35
N PRO A 17 -0.89 -4.58 7.94
CA PRO A 17 0.37 -3.89 7.68
C PRO A 17 1.62 -4.65 8.18
N SER A 18 1.42 -5.67 9.02
CA SER A 18 2.46 -6.59 9.50
C SER A 18 2.26 -8.02 8.98
N GLY A 19 1.45 -8.20 7.93
CA GLY A 19 1.17 -9.50 7.33
C GLY A 19 2.20 -9.93 6.29
N THR A 20 1.94 -11.08 5.66
CA THR A 20 2.84 -11.72 4.68
C THR A 20 3.21 -10.82 3.51
N VAL A 21 2.31 -9.93 3.06
CA VAL A 21 2.62 -8.98 1.98
C VAL A 21 3.72 -8.01 2.42
N ALA A 22 3.67 -7.49 3.65
CA ALA A 22 4.67 -6.58 4.18
C ALA A 22 6.03 -7.27 4.34
N GLU A 23 6.03 -8.50 4.89
CA GLU A 23 7.24 -9.32 5.01
C GLU A 23 7.88 -9.58 3.64
N ARG A 24 7.06 -9.90 2.63
CA ARG A 24 7.55 -10.16 1.28
C ARG A 24 8.13 -8.91 0.64
N ILE A 25 7.49 -7.75 0.79
CA ILE A 25 8.02 -6.46 0.31
C ILE A 25 9.35 -6.15 1.00
N GLY A 26 9.46 -6.37 2.32
CA GLY A 26 10.71 -6.19 3.06
C GLY A 26 11.83 -7.11 2.57
N SER A 27 11.51 -8.36 2.24
CA SER A 27 12.45 -9.34 1.69
C SER A 27 12.96 -9.00 0.29
N VAL A 28 12.10 -8.51 -0.62
CA VAL A 28 12.48 -8.21 -2.01
C VAL A 28 12.98 -6.77 -2.20
N GLY A 29 12.73 -5.90 -1.23
CA GLY A 29 13.04 -4.46 -1.26
C GLY A 29 11.94 -3.63 -1.93
N VAL A 30 11.68 -2.44 -1.36
CA VAL A 30 10.65 -1.51 -1.87
C VAL A 30 10.93 -1.03 -3.30
N GLU A 31 12.18 -0.90 -3.69
CA GLU A 31 12.58 -0.51 -5.06
C GLU A 31 12.27 -1.57 -6.13
N ALA A 32 11.96 -2.80 -5.70
CA ALA A 32 11.57 -3.88 -6.59
C ALA A 32 10.07 -3.91 -6.89
N VAL A 33 9.23 -3.16 -6.14
CA VAL A 33 7.77 -3.21 -6.24
C VAL A 33 7.17 -1.88 -6.69
N CYS A 34 6.24 -1.94 -7.65
CA CYS A 34 5.43 -0.79 -8.05
C CYS A 34 3.95 -1.15 -8.03
N THR A 35 3.10 -0.16 -8.21
CA THR A 35 1.68 -0.35 -8.56
C THR A 35 1.29 0.61 -9.67
N SER A 36 0.14 0.38 -10.28
CA SER A 36 -0.42 1.27 -11.28
C SER A 36 -0.73 2.64 -10.66
N ILE A 37 -0.55 3.70 -11.46
CA ILE A 37 -0.90 5.07 -11.06
C ILE A 37 -2.38 5.21 -10.69
N VAL A 38 -3.27 4.43 -11.34
CA VAL A 38 -4.71 4.41 -11.05
C VAL A 38 -4.96 3.88 -9.63
N VAL A 39 -4.35 2.74 -9.29
CA VAL A 39 -4.47 2.14 -7.95
C VAL A 39 -3.90 3.07 -6.88
N ALA A 40 -2.75 3.69 -7.15
CA ALA A 40 -2.17 4.68 -6.24
C ALA A 40 -3.09 5.90 -6.03
N ALA A 41 -3.84 6.33 -7.05
CA ALA A 41 -4.82 7.40 -6.94
C ALA A 41 -6.03 6.98 -6.10
N GLU A 42 -6.57 5.78 -6.32
CA GLU A 42 -7.67 5.22 -5.52
C GLU A 42 -7.32 5.11 -4.03
N LEU A 43 -6.10 4.65 -3.72
CA LEU A 43 -5.64 4.55 -2.33
C LEU A 43 -5.53 5.92 -1.66
N ARG A 44 -4.98 6.93 -2.36
CA ARG A 44 -4.92 8.31 -1.84
C ARG A 44 -6.32 8.88 -1.63
N TYR A 45 -7.22 8.67 -2.57
CA TYR A 45 -8.61 9.09 -2.44
C TYR A 45 -9.27 8.42 -1.22
N GLY A 46 -9.12 7.10 -1.09
CA GLY A 46 -9.65 6.34 0.04
C GLY A 46 -9.10 6.78 1.39
N ALA A 47 -7.79 7.04 1.48
CA ALA A 47 -7.16 7.53 2.70
C ALA A 47 -7.73 8.88 3.16
N VAL A 48 -8.04 9.78 2.21
CA VAL A 48 -8.61 11.10 2.49
C VAL A 48 -10.10 11.03 2.82
N HIS A 49 -10.89 10.21 2.11
CA HIS A 49 -12.36 10.29 2.14
C HIS A 49 -13.03 9.23 3.02
N LYS A 50 -12.39 8.06 3.24
CA LYS A 50 -12.98 6.98 4.07
C LYS A 50 -12.57 7.05 5.55
N GLY A 51 -11.89 8.11 5.98
CA GLY A 51 -11.64 8.35 7.40
C GLY A 51 -11.09 7.14 8.15
N SER A 52 -10.14 6.41 7.56
CA SER A 52 -9.35 5.42 8.31
C SER A 52 -8.48 6.21 9.29
N PRO A 53 -8.75 6.24 10.60
CA PRO A 53 -8.12 7.20 11.52
C PRO A 53 -6.60 7.01 11.66
N ARG A 54 -6.04 5.94 11.08
CA ARG A 54 -4.62 5.56 11.17
C ARG A 54 -3.72 6.11 10.07
N LEU A 55 -4.25 6.82 9.06
CA LEU A 55 -3.45 7.24 7.90
C LEU A 55 -3.34 8.77 7.69
N VAL A 56 -3.93 9.58 8.56
CA VAL A 56 -3.95 11.05 8.41
C VAL A 56 -2.91 11.75 9.31
N SER A 57 -2.15 11.02 10.14
CA SER A 57 -1.21 11.61 11.11
C SER A 57 0.24 11.13 11.00
N SER A 58 0.81 11.07 9.80
CA SER A 58 2.27 11.08 9.65
C SER A 58 2.68 12.21 8.71
N ARG A 59 2.39 13.44 9.14
CA ARG A 59 3.10 14.63 8.69
C ARG A 59 4.01 15.10 9.83
N ARG A 60 5.10 14.37 10.03
CA ARG A 60 6.45 14.81 10.48
C ARG A 60 7.30 13.57 10.74
#